data_AF-G2Y1M4-F1
#
_entry.id   AF-G2Y1M4-F1
#
_cell.length_a   1.000
_cell.length_b   1.000
_cell.length_c   1.000
_cell.angle_alpha   90.00
_cell.angle_beta   90.00
_cell.angle_gamma   90.00
#
_symmetry.space_group_name_H-M   'P 1'
#
loop_
_entity.id
_entity.type
_entity.pdbx_description
1 polymer ?
#
loop_
_entity_poly.entity_id
_entity_poly.type
_entity_poly.pdbx_seq_one_letter_code
_entity_poly.pdbx_strand_id
1 'polypeptide(L)'
;MKPCQHVQVACSQVGNLANTDKWTIVGEFSGAQTDCAKWLNGFGVGSRYDGSYPGSPAWYGSCQTKDVGTVDGLLEVDKVNLAYFMEAQLDAYEAHSGWVFWTWKTESAPEWHFQNLTRAGLIPQPLTSRKYGKQCATSACLIPGN
;
A
#
# COMPACT_ATOMS: atom_id res chain seq x y z
N MET A 1 2.05 12.00 -2.64
CA MET A 1 3.02 11.76 -1.54
C MET A 1 4.13 10.87 -2.09
N LYS A 2 5.39 11.03 -1.69
CA LYS A 2 6.49 10.15 -2.15
C LYS A 2 6.44 8.79 -1.42
N PRO A 3 6.97 7.70 -2.00
CA PRO A 3 6.93 6.36 -1.38
C PRO A 3 7.41 6.31 0.08
N CYS A 4 8.53 6.95 0.40
CA CYS A 4 9.04 6.94 1.79
C CYS A 4 8.16 7.73 2.77
N GLN A 5 7.43 8.74 2.31
CA GLN A 5 6.47 9.44 3.16
C GLN A 5 5.27 8.54 3.48
N HIS A 6 4.84 7.66 2.55
CA HIS A 6 3.80 6.67 2.83
C HIS A 6 4.23 5.71 3.95
N VAL A 7 5.47 5.21 3.90
CA VAL A 7 6.04 4.37 4.97
C VAL A 7 6.03 5.09 6.31
N GLN A 8 6.49 6.35 6.35
CA GLN A 8 6.51 7.14 7.59
C GLN A 8 5.10 7.36 8.16
N VAL A 9 4.10 7.57 7.31
CA VAL A 9 2.70 7.74 7.73
C VAL A 9 2.09 6.42 8.23
N ALA A 10 2.44 5.27 7.62
CA ALA A 10 2.03 3.97 8.17
C ALA A 10 2.64 3.74 9.55
N CYS A 11 3.95 3.96 9.69
CA CYS A 11 4.66 3.78 10.95
C CYS A 11 4.21 4.74 12.06
N SER A 12 3.73 5.94 11.72
CA SER A 12 3.18 6.85 12.73
C SER A 12 1.89 6.32 13.38
N GLN A 13 1.23 5.31 12.79
CA GLN A 13 0.05 4.69 13.40
C GLN A 13 0.36 3.76 14.57
N VAL A 14 1.62 3.34 14.76
CA VAL A 14 2.02 2.48 15.90
C VAL A 14 1.53 3.09 17.22
N GLY A 15 1.82 4.37 17.45
CA GLY A 15 1.42 5.07 18.66
C GLY A 15 -0.09 5.27 18.76
N ASN A 16 -0.77 5.53 17.65
CA ASN A 16 -2.23 5.72 17.65
C ASN A 16 -2.97 4.43 18.01
N LEU A 17 -2.52 3.28 17.49
CA LEU A 17 -3.14 1.99 17.71
C LEU A 17 -2.81 1.42 19.10
N ALA A 18 -1.54 1.45 19.50
CA ALA A 18 -1.09 0.91 20.77
C ALA A 18 -1.71 1.63 21.99
N ASN A 19 -2.10 2.90 21.84
CA ASN A 19 -2.69 3.71 22.91
C ASN A 19 -4.23 3.70 22.92
N THR A 20 -4.89 2.89 22.09
CA THR A 20 -6.35 2.77 22.16
C THR A 20 -6.79 1.97 23.39
N ASP A 21 -7.92 2.35 24.00
CA ASP A 21 -8.42 1.73 25.23
C ASP A 21 -9.32 0.51 24.98
N LYS A 22 -9.66 0.23 23.72
CA LYS A 22 -10.40 -0.97 23.27
C LYS A 22 -9.53 -1.82 22.35
N TRP A 23 -9.95 -3.07 22.15
CA TRP A 23 -9.43 -3.88 21.05
C TRP A 23 -9.73 -3.18 19.73
N THR A 24 -8.68 -2.94 18.97
CA THR A 24 -8.75 -2.18 17.72
C THR A 24 -8.04 -2.97 16.64
N ILE A 25 -8.77 -3.24 15.56
CA ILE A 25 -8.28 -3.87 14.34
C ILE A 25 -8.31 -2.84 13.21
N VAL A 26 -7.29 -2.83 12.37
CA VAL A 26 -7.32 -2.09 11.11
C VAL A 26 -8.15 -2.89 10.11
N GLY A 27 -9.45 -2.59 10.03
CA GLY A 27 -10.41 -3.39 9.26
C GLY A 27 -10.23 -3.32 7.75
N GLU A 28 -9.57 -2.29 7.23
CA GLU A 28 -9.30 -2.13 5.80
C GLU A 28 -7.99 -1.39 5.57
N PHE A 29 -7.15 -1.94 4.70
CA PHE A 29 -5.97 -1.30 4.10
C PHE A 29 -5.58 -2.07 2.82
N SER A 30 -4.70 -1.51 2.00
CA SER A 30 -4.22 -2.18 0.78
C SER A 30 -2.75 -1.90 0.50
N GLY A 31 -2.23 -2.44 -0.61
CA GLY A 31 -0.89 -2.11 -1.11
C GLY A 31 -0.86 -0.85 -1.97
N ALA A 32 -2.01 -0.20 -2.20
CA ALA A 32 -2.10 0.91 -3.13
C ALA A 32 -1.42 2.17 -2.59
N GLN A 33 -0.54 2.75 -3.42
CA GLN A 33 0.04 4.08 -3.19
C GLN A 33 -0.48 5.10 -4.21
N THR A 34 -1.43 4.67 -5.04
CA THR A 34 -2.11 5.46 -6.06
C THR A 34 -3.62 5.21 -5.98
N ASP A 35 -4.40 6.08 -6.62
CA ASP A 35 -5.84 5.85 -6.86
C ASP A 35 -6.11 5.44 -8.32
N CYS A 36 -5.16 4.72 -8.95
CA CYS A 36 -5.18 4.39 -10.37
C CYS A 36 -6.17 3.29 -10.77
N ALA A 37 -6.46 2.35 -9.87
CA ALA A 37 -7.30 1.20 -10.18
C ALA A 37 -8.62 1.64 -10.84
N LYS A 38 -8.95 1.03 -11.99
CA LYS A 38 -10.08 1.42 -12.80
C LYS A 38 -11.37 1.46 -11.97
N TRP A 39 -12.02 2.63 -12.00
CA TRP A 39 -13.26 2.92 -11.27
C TRP A 39 -13.17 2.87 -9.75
N LEU A 40 -11.97 2.93 -9.18
CA LEU A 40 -11.80 3.10 -7.73
C LEU A 40 -12.51 4.37 -7.24
N ASN A 41 -12.42 5.45 -8.02
CA ASN A 41 -13.09 6.72 -7.73
C ASN A 41 -14.55 6.79 -8.24
N GLY A 42 -15.09 5.68 -8.75
CA GLY A 42 -16.42 5.61 -9.36
C GLY A 42 -16.40 5.33 -10.86
N PHE A 43 -17.52 4.83 -11.39
CA PHE A 43 -17.67 4.50 -12.80
C PHE A 43 -17.47 5.72 -13.69
N GLY A 44 -16.59 5.61 -14.68
CA GLY A 44 -16.28 6.70 -15.62
C GLY A 44 -15.48 7.86 -15.00
N VAL A 45 -15.03 7.72 -13.75
CA VAL A 45 -14.23 8.72 -13.05
C VAL A 45 -12.75 8.36 -13.14
N GLY A 46 -11.90 9.35 -13.46
CA GLY A 46 -10.45 9.19 -13.51
C GLY A 46 -9.76 9.12 -12.15
N SER A 47 -8.44 9.26 -12.16
CA SER A 47 -7.57 9.16 -10.99
C SER A 47 -6.91 10.50 -10.66
N ARG A 48 -6.71 10.78 -9.37
CA ARG A 48 -5.99 11.98 -8.94
C ARG A 48 -4.50 11.85 -9.23
N TYR A 49 -3.99 10.62 -9.17
CA TYR A 49 -2.57 10.33 -9.34
C TYR A 49 -2.01 10.79 -10.70
N ASP A 50 -2.73 10.53 -11.79
CA ASP A 50 -2.36 10.92 -13.15
C ASP A 50 -3.07 12.19 -13.63
N GLY A 51 -3.81 12.87 -12.75
CA GLY A 51 -4.51 14.11 -13.04
C GLY A 51 -5.80 13.96 -13.88
N SER A 52 -6.24 12.74 -14.20
CA SER A 52 -7.47 12.52 -14.98
C SER A 52 -8.77 12.72 -14.18
N TYR A 53 -8.69 12.74 -12.84
CA TYR A 53 -9.83 13.09 -11.98
C TYR A 53 -10.12 14.61 -12.05
N PRO A 54 -11.39 15.05 -12.21
CA PRO A 54 -11.74 16.48 -12.26
C PRO A 54 -11.31 17.27 -11.03
N GLY A 55 -10.56 18.35 -11.23
CA GLY A 55 -10.05 19.19 -10.14
C GLY A 55 -8.77 18.65 -9.47
N SER A 56 -8.08 17.68 -10.09
CA SER A 56 -6.77 17.24 -9.62
C SER A 56 -5.78 18.41 -9.57
N PRO A 57 -5.13 18.67 -8.43
CA PRO A 57 -4.27 19.84 -8.25
C PRO A 57 -2.90 19.70 -8.94
N ALA A 58 -2.49 18.47 -9.23
CA ALA A 58 -1.20 18.15 -9.79
C ALA A 58 -1.21 16.78 -10.47
N TRP A 59 -0.20 16.53 -11.30
CA TRP A 59 0.17 15.21 -11.79
C TRP A 59 1.28 14.64 -10.89
N TYR A 60 1.08 13.41 -10.40
CA TYR A 60 2.06 12.73 -9.52
C TYR A 60 2.81 11.60 -10.24
N GLY A 61 2.17 10.96 -11.22
CA GLY A 61 2.76 9.84 -11.93
C GLY A 61 1.80 9.25 -12.96
N SER A 62 2.30 8.28 -13.74
CA SER A 62 1.48 7.53 -14.67
C SER A 62 0.74 6.38 -13.98
N CYS A 63 -0.54 6.20 -14.32
CA CYS A 63 -1.33 5.03 -13.92
C CYS A 63 -1.03 3.77 -14.74
N GLN A 64 -0.05 3.81 -15.65
CA GLN A 64 0.40 2.65 -16.42
C GLN A 64 0.61 1.42 -15.53
N THR A 65 -0.03 0.30 -15.92
CA THR A 65 0.00 -1.02 -15.26
C THR A 65 -0.67 -1.09 -13.88
N LYS A 66 -1.12 0.05 -13.32
CA LYS A 66 -1.79 0.15 -12.03
C LYS A 66 -3.31 0.20 -12.17
N ASP A 67 -3.80 0.73 -13.29
CA ASP A 67 -5.22 0.94 -13.58
C ASP A 67 -5.98 -0.36 -13.87
N VAL A 68 -5.45 -1.17 -14.79
CA VAL A 68 -5.99 -2.46 -15.20
C VAL A 68 -4.83 -3.42 -15.45
N GLY A 69 -4.83 -4.55 -14.76
CA GLY A 69 -3.83 -5.59 -15.00
C GLY A 69 -3.67 -6.57 -13.84
N THR A 70 -2.53 -7.23 -13.80
CA THR A 70 -2.15 -8.18 -12.75
C THR A 70 -0.87 -7.73 -12.07
N VAL A 71 -0.59 -8.30 -10.90
CA VAL A 71 0.61 -7.99 -10.11
C VAL A 71 1.90 -8.21 -10.91
N ASP A 72 1.91 -9.20 -11.82
CA ASP A 72 3.06 -9.50 -12.69
C ASP A 72 3.41 -8.32 -13.60
N GLY A 73 2.39 -7.58 -14.06
CA GLY A 73 2.53 -6.44 -14.96
C GLY A 73 2.98 -5.14 -14.30
N LEU A 74 2.97 -5.05 -12.97
CA LEU A 74 3.46 -3.87 -12.26
C LEU A 74 4.93 -3.61 -12.59
N LEU A 75 5.31 -2.33 -12.72
CA LEU A 75 6.71 -1.96 -12.87
C LEU A 75 7.50 -2.33 -11.62
N GLU A 76 8.79 -2.66 -11.78
CA GLU A 76 9.62 -3.08 -10.64
C GLU A 76 9.76 -2.01 -9.56
N VAL A 77 9.79 -0.73 -9.94
CA VAL A 77 9.77 0.37 -8.96
C VAL A 77 8.48 0.37 -8.13
N ASP A 78 7.33 0.05 -8.72
CA ASP A 78 6.05 -0.01 -8.02
C ASP A 78 6.00 -1.22 -7.09
N LYS A 79 6.51 -2.37 -7.53
CA LYS A 79 6.63 -3.57 -6.69
C LYS A 79 7.51 -3.34 -5.47
N VAL A 80 8.66 -2.68 -5.65
CA VAL A 80 9.57 -2.34 -4.55
C VAL A 80 8.89 -1.38 -3.57
N ASN A 81 8.32 -0.27 -4.06
CA ASN A 81 7.65 0.70 -3.20
C ASN A 81 6.50 0.08 -2.40
N LEU A 82 5.66 -0.73 -3.08
CA LEU A 82 4.52 -1.42 -2.47
C LEU A 82 4.97 -2.40 -1.39
N ALA A 83 6.01 -3.19 -1.64
CA ALA A 83 6.46 -4.22 -0.69
C ALA A 83 7.01 -3.60 0.61
N TYR A 84 7.77 -2.49 0.50
CA TYR A 84 8.18 -1.71 1.68
C TYR A 84 6.97 -1.15 2.43
N PHE A 85 6.02 -0.55 1.71
CA PHE A 85 4.80 0.01 2.30
C PHE A 85 3.95 -1.06 2.99
N MET A 86 3.84 -2.26 2.41
CA MET A 86 3.14 -3.40 3.02
C MET A 86 3.78 -3.80 4.33
N GLU A 87 5.10 -4.05 4.38
CA GLU A 87 5.74 -4.45 5.64
C GLU A 87 5.62 -3.39 6.74
N ALA A 88 5.70 -2.09 6.39
CA ALA A 88 5.50 -1.00 7.34
C ALA A 88 4.06 -0.94 7.89
N GLN A 89 3.06 -1.18 7.05
CA GLN A 89 1.66 -1.29 7.47
C GLN A 89 1.46 -2.50 8.40
N LEU A 90 2.01 -3.67 8.05
CA LEU A 90 1.92 -4.87 8.90
C LEU A 90 2.54 -4.63 10.27
N ASP A 91 3.75 -4.06 10.33
CA ASP A 91 4.42 -3.69 11.59
C ASP A 91 3.58 -2.72 12.42
N ALA A 92 3.01 -1.70 11.77
CA ALA A 92 2.21 -0.70 12.46
C ALA A 92 0.90 -1.28 13.02
N TYR A 93 0.23 -2.13 12.25
CA TYR A 93 -1.11 -2.62 12.60
C TYR A 93 -1.05 -3.80 13.58
N GLU A 94 0.06 -4.54 13.59
CA GLU A 94 0.37 -5.56 14.60
C GLU A 94 0.84 -4.97 15.94
N ALA A 95 0.97 -3.64 16.06
CA ALA A 95 1.16 -2.96 17.35
C ALA A 95 -0.07 -3.07 18.27
N HIS A 96 -1.21 -3.56 17.77
CA HIS A 96 -2.39 -3.88 18.56
C HIS A 96 -3.08 -5.18 18.10
N SER A 97 -4.38 -5.15 17.74
CA SER A 97 -5.15 -6.38 17.46
C SER A 97 -5.03 -6.88 16.01
N GLY A 98 -4.22 -6.23 15.17
CA GLY A 98 -3.92 -6.67 13.81
C GLY A 98 -4.75 -5.96 12.74
N TRP A 99 -4.98 -6.67 11.64
CA TRP A 99 -5.44 -6.08 10.38
C TRP A 99 -6.26 -7.03 9.52
N VAL A 100 -7.06 -6.46 8.61
CA VAL A 100 -7.77 -7.16 7.54
C VAL A 100 -7.51 -6.43 6.23
N PHE A 101 -6.87 -7.11 5.28
CA PHE A 101 -6.53 -6.51 3.99
C PHE A 101 -7.77 -6.40 3.10
N TRP A 102 -7.96 -5.23 2.52
CA TRP A 102 -8.93 -4.98 1.46
C TRP A 102 -8.26 -5.12 0.09
N THR A 103 -8.48 -6.20 -0.66
CA THR A 103 -9.38 -7.33 -0.45
C THR A 103 -8.67 -8.65 -0.80
N TRP A 104 -9.33 -9.79 -0.59
CA TRP A 104 -8.76 -11.10 -0.92
C TRP A 104 -8.33 -11.20 -2.40
N LYS A 105 -9.18 -10.73 -3.31
CA LYS A 105 -8.94 -10.75 -4.76
C LYS A 105 -9.68 -9.64 -5.49
N THR A 106 -9.16 -9.27 -6.65
CA THR A 106 -9.81 -8.39 -7.63
C THR A 106 -9.72 -9.03 -9.01
N GLU A 107 -10.51 -8.56 -9.97
CA GLU A 107 -10.40 -9.07 -11.35
C GLU A 107 -9.16 -8.52 -12.06
N SER A 108 -8.83 -7.24 -11.84
CA SER A 108 -7.78 -6.55 -12.59
C SER A 108 -7.14 -5.35 -11.86
N ALA A 109 -7.20 -5.30 -10.52
CA ALA A 109 -6.65 -4.18 -9.74
C ALA A 109 -5.50 -4.69 -8.86
N PRO A 110 -4.24 -4.65 -9.36
CA PRO A 110 -3.12 -5.38 -8.77
C PRO A 110 -2.75 -4.93 -7.35
N GLU A 111 -2.78 -3.63 -7.08
CA GLU A 111 -2.47 -3.05 -5.76
C GLU A 111 -3.47 -3.46 -4.65
N TRP A 112 -4.63 -3.98 -5.03
CA TRP A 112 -5.76 -4.33 -4.15
C TRP A 112 -5.97 -5.85 -4.03
N HIS A 113 -5.07 -6.66 -4.60
CA HIS A 113 -5.26 -8.10 -4.79
C HIS A 113 -4.38 -8.94 -3.85
N PHE A 114 -4.79 -9.12 -2.59
CA PHE A 114 -4.00 -9.81 -1.56
C PHE A 114 -3.38 -11.13 -2.05
N GLN A 115 -4.21 -12.03 -2.59
CA GLN A 115 -3.76 -13.36 -3.01
C GLN A 115 -2.59 -13.31 -4.03
N ASN A 116 -2.60 -12.39 -4.99
CA ASN A 116 -1.57 -12.29 -6.01
C ASN A 116 -0.35 -11.53 -5.49
N LEU A 117 -0.54 -10.50 -4.67
CA LEU A 117 0.56 -9.78 -4.01
C LEU A 117 1.37 -10.74 -3.11
N THR A 118 0.69 -11.62 -2.34
CA THR A 118 1.35 -12.66 -1.55
C THR A 118 2.05 -13.69 -2.44
N ARG A 119 1.43 -14.15 -3.53
CA ARG A 119 2.06 -15.12 -4.46
C ARG A 119 3.31 -14.54 -5.13
N ALA A 120 3.30 -13.25 -5.43
CA ALA A 120 4.43 -12.53 -6.00
C ALA A 120 5.53 -12.18 -4.96
N GLY A 121 5.33 -12.50 -3.69
CA GLY A 121 6.29 -12.19 -2.62
C GLY A 121 6.36 -10.71 -2.24
N LEU A 122 5.34 -9.92 -2.57
CA LEU A 122 5.22 -8.50 -2.18
C LEU A 122 4.53 -8.32 -0.83
N ILE A 123 3.71 -9.29 -0.44
CA ILE A 123 3.22 -9.46 0.94
C ILE A 123 3.96 -10.68 1.52
N PRO A 124 4.57 -10.57 2.71
CA PRO A 124 5.36 -11.64 3.30
C PRO A 124 4.56 -12.93 3.50
N GLN A 125 5.22 -14.08 3.31
CA GLN A 125 4.68 -15.40 3.63
C GLN A 125 5.83 -16.26 4.19
N PRO A 126 5.83 -16.62 5.49
CA PRO A 126 4.79 -16.36 6.50
C PRO A 126 4.54 -14.88 6.73
N LEU A 127 3.31 -14.50 7.10
CA LEU A 127 2.90 -13.09 7.28
C LEU A 127 3.71 -12.35 8.37
N THR A 128 4.35 -13.10 9.27
CA THR A 128 5.27 -12.60 10.29
C THR A 128 6.70 -12.38 9.80
N SER A 129 7.04 -12.80 8.57
CA SER A 129 8.36 -12.54 8.00
C SER A 129 8.49 -11.08 7.55
N ARG A 130 9.73 -10.59 7.54
CA ARG A 130 10.11 -9.27 7.03
C ARG A 130 11.36 -9.40 6.18
N LYS A 131 11.33 -8.85 4.98
CA LYS A 131 12.45 -8.78 4.04
C LYS A 131 13.22 -7.47 4.19
N TYR A 132 12.54 -6.41 4.62
CA TYR A 132 13.11 -5.08 4.72
C TYR A 132 13.57 -4.75 6.14
N GLY A 133 14.47 -3.77 6.28
CA GLY A 133 14.94 -3.31 7.59
C GLY A 133 13.80 -2.76 8.44
N LYS A 134 14.02 -2.54 9.75
CA LYS A 134 12.99 -2.06 10.69
C LYS A 134 12.49 -0.65 10.36
N GLN A 135 11.54 -0.53 9.44
CA GLN A 135 11.06 0.73 8.87
C GLN A 135 10.45 1.66 9.92
N CYS A 136 9.72 1.11 10.91
CA CYS A 136 9.07 1.89 11.96
C CYS A 136 9.98 2.24 13.15
N ALA A 137 11.24 1.83 13.12
CA ALA A 137 12.25 2.17 14.12
C ALA A 137 13.19 3.30 13.67
N THR A 138 12.94 3.92 12.53
CA THR A 138 13.79 4.98 11.96
C THR A 138 12.95 5.99 11.18
N SER A 139 13.44 7.22 11.06
CA SER A 139 12.90 8.22 10.14
C SER A 139 13.57 8.16 8.76
N ALA A 140 14.63 7.37 8.60
CA ALA A 140 15.36 7.21 7.35
C ALA A 140 14.53 6.46 6.30
N CYS A 141 14.61 6.91 5.05
CA CYS A 141 14.04 6.23 3.90
C CYS A 141 14.85 4.96 3.60
N LEU A 142 14.23 3.79 3.74
CA LEU A 142 14.88 2.50 3.46
C LEU A 142 14.58 1.96 2.06
N ILE A 143 13.68 2.63 1.31
CA ILE A 143 13.32 2.24 -0.05
C ILE A 143 14.48 2.63 -0.99
N PRO A 144 15.07 1.71 -1.76
CA PRO A 144 16.15 2.03 -2.68
C PRO A 144 15.72 3.06 -3.72
N GLY A 145 16.60 4.02 -4.02
CA GLY A 145 16.37 5.02 -5.08
C GLY A 145 15.34 6.10 -4.76
N ASN A 146 14.93 6.26 -3.49
CA ASN A 146 14.02 7.30 -3.02
C ASN A 146 14.71 8.36 -2.16
#